data_AF-A0A4Q5NVR6-F1
#
_entry.id   AF-A0A4Q5NVR6-F1
#
_cell.length_a   1.000
_cell.length_b   1.000
_cell.length_c   1.000
_cell.angle_alpha   90.00
_cell.angle_beta   90.00
_cell.angle_gamma   90.00
#
_symmetry.space_group_name_H-M   'P 1'
#
loop_
_entity.id
_entity.type
_entity.pdbx_description
1 polymer ?
#
loop_
_entity_poly.entity_id
_entity_poly.type
_entity_poly.pdbx_seq_one_letter_code
_entity_poly.pdbx_strand_id
1 'polypeptide(L)' 'MRIRSWRHVKHPEDWYHVECLATLEKDLTPVVVYKNEAGKVWVRPLSEFMDGRFEWLNCATLEWEKPEVPDADKDT' A
#
# COMPACT_ATOMS: atom_id res chain seq x y z
N MET A 1 -0.61 11.90 9.08
CA MET A 1 -0.51 11.91 7.60
C MET A 1 -0.57 10.45 7.16
N ARG A 2 -1.63 10.01 6.46
CA ARG A 2 -1.75 8.60 6.05
C ARG A 2 -0.83 8.36 4.86
N ILE A 3 0.32 7.75 5.09
CA ILE A 3 1.29 7.41 4.05
C ILE A 3 0.65 6.31 3.20
N ARG A 4 0.41 6.59 1.91
CA ARG A 4 -0.04 5.59 0.93
C ARG A 4 1.17 4.72 0.57
N SER A 5 1.37 3.65 1.32
CA SER A 5 2.48 2.72 1.11
C SER A 5 2.04 1.56 0.21
N TRP A 6 2.92 1.15 -0.70
CA TRP A 6 2.76 0.00 -1.57
C TRP A 6 3.85 -1.01 -1.29
N ARG A 7 3.54 -2.30 -1.43
CA ARG A 7 4.49 -3.40 -1.23
C ARG A 7 4.57 -4.22 -2.49
N HIS A 8 5.78 -4.64 -2.87
CA HIS A 8 5.93 -5.60 -3.94
C HIS A 8 5.74 -7.03 -3.42
N VAL A 9 4.89 -7.84 -4.04
CA VAL A 9 4.51 -9.17 -3.50
C VAL A 9 5.72 -10.11 -3.35
N LYS A 10 6.70 -10.02 -4.26
CA LYS A 10 7.92 -10.84 -4.20
C LYS A 10 8.90 -10.43 -3.09
N HIS A 11 8.83 -9.18 -2.64
CA HIS A 11 9.76 -8.57 -1.69
C HIS A 11 8.94 -7.87 -0.61
N PRO A 12 8.30 -8.65 0.29
CA PRO A 12 7.37 -8.09 1.27
C PRO A 12 8.02 -7.15 2.28
N GLU A 13 9.35 -7.19 2.41
CA GLU A 13 10.15 -6.26 3.18
C GLU A 13 10.34 -4.89 2.51
N ASP A 14 10.09 -4.78 1.21
CA ASP A 14 10.28 -3.53 0.46
C ASP A 14 9.01 -2.69 0.44
N TRP A 15 9.13 -1.47 0.99
CA TRP A 15 8.07 -0.46 1.01
C TRP A 15 8.34 0.60 -0.04
N TYR A 16 7.28 0.95 -0.77
CA TYR A 16 7.32 1.92 -1.85
C TYR A 16 6.31 3.04 -1.62
N HIS A 17 6.73 4.26 -1.86
CA HIS A 17 5.88 5.45 -1.88
C HIS A 17 5.65 5.88 -3.32
N VAL A 18 4.38 6.09 -3.69
CA VAL A 18 4.03 6.69 -4.99
C VAL A 18 4.12 8.21 -4.86
N GLU A 19 5.02 8.81 -5.64
CA GLU A 19 5.23 10.25 -5.69
C GLU A 19 4.15 10.91 -6.55
N CYS A 20 3.95 10.40 -7.77
CA CYS A 20 2.95 10.91 -8.69
C CYS A 20 2.60 9.90 -9.79
N LEU A 21 1.48 10.18 -10.46
CA LEU A 21 1.21 9.64 -11.79
C LEU A 21 1.81 10.59 -12.82
N ALA A 22 2.37 10.04 -13.90
CA ALA A 22 2.93 10.80 -15.00
C ALA A 22 2.58 10.16 -16.34
N THR A 23 2.95 10.83 -17.42
CA THR A 23 2.76 10.37 -18.80
C THR A 23 4.13 10.29 -19.45
N LEU A 24 4.47 9.13 -20.03
CA LEU A 24 5.68 8.99 -20.82
C LEU A 24 5.55 9.81 -22.10
N GLU A 25 6.46 10.75 -22.33
CA GLU A 25 6.43 11.62 -23.50
C GLU A 25 6.53 10.83 -24.82
N LYS A 26 7.30 9.75 -24.82
CA LYS A 26 7.59 8.94 -26.02
C LYS A 26 6.33 8.36 -26.68
N ASP A 27 5.39 7.87 -25.89
CA ASP A 27 4.25 7.07 -26.36
C ASP A 27 2.94 7.36 -25.63
N LEU A 28 2.93 8.39 -24.78
CA LEU A 28 1.81 8.82 -23.95
C LEU A 28 1.32 7.75 -22.95
N THR A 29 2.13 6.73 -22.68
CA THR A 29 1.77 5.68 -21.73
C THR A 29 1.66 6.28 -20.32
N PRO A 30 0.56 6.04 -19.59
CA PRO A 30 0.46 6.42 -18.19
C PRO A 30 1.42 5.60 -17.35
N VAL A 31 2.18 6.25 -16.47
CA VAL A 31 3.17 5.63 -15.59
C VAL A 31 2.99 6.05 -14.14
N VAL A 32 3.50 5.21 -13.24
CA VAL A 32 3.64 5.49 -11.82
C VAL A 32 5.10 5.81 -11.53
N VAL A 33 5.35 6.94 -10.87
CA VAL A 33 6.65 7.29 -10.30
C VAL A 33 6.62 6.96 -8.81
N TYR A 34 7.52 6.10 -8.37
CA TYR A 34 7.56 5.62 -6.99
C TYR A 34 9.01 5.48 -6.50
N LYS A 35 9.19 5.56 -5.18
CA LYS A 35 10.50 5.43 -4.53
C LYS A 35 10.46 4.46 -3.36
N ASN A 36 11.60 3.89 -3.01
CA ASN A 36 11.77 3.14 -1.76
C ASN A 36 12.26 4.05 -0.61
N GLU A 37 12.42 3.47 0.58
CA GLU A 37 12.92 4.20 1.76
C GLU A 37 14.35 4.75 1.59
N ALA A 38 15.19 4.08 0.80
CA ALA A 38 16.52 4.56 0.45
C ALA A 38 16.52 5.70 -0.58
N GLY A 39 15.35 6.15 -1.03
CA GLY A 39 15.20 7.26 -1.99
C GLY A 39 15.47 6.89 -3.44
N LYS A 40 15.67 5.61 -3.76
CA LYS A 40 15.80 5.16 -5.15
C LYS A 40 14.44 5.26 -5.84
N VAL A 41 14.43 5.82 -7.05
CA VAL A 41 13.21 6.12 -7.81
C VAL A 41 13.09 5.20 -9.02
N TRP A 42 11.88 4.76 -9.32
CA TRP A 42 11.53 4.00 -10.50
C TRP A 42 10.32 4.61 -11.21
N VAL A 43 10.24 4.31 -12.51
CA VAL A 43 9.10 4.61 -13.38
C VAL A 43 8.63 3.29 -13.96
N ARG A 44 7.32 3.03 -13.92
CA ARG A 44 6.72 1.80 -14.44
C ARG A 44 5.36 2.09 -15.08
N PRO A 45 4.97 1.43 -16.18
CA PRO A 45 3.62 1.54 -16.74
C PRO A 45 2.55 1.30 -15.67
N LEU A 46 1.50 2.13 -15.69
CA LEU A 46 0.41 2.03 -14.71
C LEU A 46 -0.28 0.66 -14.77
N SER A 47 -0.45 0.11 -15.96
CA SER A 47 -1.01 -1.23 -16.16
C SER A 47 -0.17 -2.32 -15.49
N GLU A 48 1.16 -2.26 -15.60
CA GLU A 48 2.08 -3.20 -14.92
C GLU A 48 2.16 -2.96 -13.41
N PHE A 49 1.94 -1.74 -12.94
CA PHE A 49 1.94 -1.44 -11.51
C PHE A 49 0.66 -1.98 -10.84
N MET A 50 -0.47 -1.95 -11.56
CA MET A 50 -1.78 -2.39 -11.08
C MET A 50 -2.09 -3.86 -11.44
N ASP A 51 -1.12 -4.63 -11.92
CA ASP A 51 -1.32 -6.03 -12.37
C ASP A 51 -1.35 -7.06 -11.23
N GLY A 52 -1.24 -6.61 -9.97
CA GLY A 52 -1.17 -7.46 -8.79
C GLY A 52 0.24 -7.71 -8.26
N ARG A 53 1.30 -7.22 -8.92
CA ARG A 53 2.67 -7.22 -8.35
C ARG A 53 2.82 -6.31 -7.14
N PHE A 54 1.98 -5.29 -7.04
CA PHE A 54 1.97 -4.34 -5.94
C PHE A 54 0.66 -4.41 -5.18
N GLU A 55 0.78 -4.52 -3.87
CA GLU A 55 -0.36 -4.50 -2.95
C GLU A 55 -0.40 -3.15 -2.25
N TRP A 56 -1.60 -2.58 -2.17
CA TRP A 56 -1.81 -1.36 -1.40
C TRP A 56 -1.89 -1.69 0.08
N LEU A 57 -1.06 -1.03 0.88
CA LEU A 57 -1.07 -1.19 2.32
C LEU A 57 -1.98 -0.13 2.90
N ASN A 58 -3.18 -0.56 3.28
CA ASN A 58 -4.04 0.28 4.09
C ASN A 58 -3.47 0.31 5.50
N CYS A 59 -2.95 1.45 5.93
CA CYS A 59 -2.62 1.71 7.33
C CYS A 59 -3.92 1.91 8.13
N ALA A 60 -4.70 0.84 8.25
CA ALA A 60 -5.89 0.75 9.08
C ALA A 60 -5.99 -0.66 9.66
N THR A 61 -4.96 -1.10 10.37
CA THR A 61 -5.14 -2.06 11.46
C THR A 61 -4.89 -1.29 12.75
N LEU A 62 -5.90 -0.53 13.18
CA LEU A 62 -6.07 -0.31 14.61
C LEU A 62 -6.38 -1.70 15.17
N GLU A 63 -5.57 -2.15 16.13
CA GLU A 63 -5.83 -3.36 16.89
C GLU A 63 -7.27 -3.30 17.39
N TRP A 64 -8.11 -4.20 16.88
CA TRP A 64 -9.42 -4.43 17.46
C TRP A 64 -9.18 -5.15 18.79
N GLU A 65 -9.12 -4.40 19.89
CA GLU A 65 -9.32 -5.00 21.20
C GLU A 65 -10.78 -5.48 21.25
N LYS A 66 -10.96 -6.80 21.28
CA LYS A 66 -12.27 -7.42 21.46
C LYS A 66 -12.87 -6.86 22.76
N PRO A 67 -14.05 -6.22 22.75
CA PRO A 67 -14.68 -5.82 24.00
C PRO A 67 -14.96 -7.08 24.82
N GLU A 68 -14.45 -7.14 26.06
CA GLU A 68 -14.91 -8.12 27.04
C GLU A 68 -16.40 -7.87 27.26
N VAL A 69 -17.22 -8.77 26.72
CA VAL A 69 -18.64 -8.82 27.02
C VAL A 69 -18.71 -9.36 28.45
N PRO A 70 -19.21 -8.60 29.44
CA PRO A 70 -19.44 -9.16 30.76
C PRO A 70 -20.42 -10.31 30.61
N ASP A 71 -20.08 -11.48 31.17
CA ASP A 71 -20.96 -12.65 31.23
C ASP A 71 -22.28 -12.24 31.88
N ALA A 72 -23.28 -11.94 31.04
CA ALA A 72 -24.67 -11.76 31.46
C ALA A 72 -25.28 -13.15 31.66
N ASP A 73 -24.81 -13.86 32.68
CA ASP A 73 -25.50 -14.99 33.31
C ASP A 73 -24.70 -15.49 34.52
N LYS A 74 -24.67 -14.65 35.58
CA LYS A 74 -24.54 -15.13 36.96
C LYS A 74 -25.37 -14.24 37.88
N ASP A 75 -26.67 -14.40 37.84
CA ASP A 75 -27.55 -14.41 39.02
C ASP A 75 -28.91 -14.93 38.55
N THR A 76 -29.21 -16.21 38.83
CA THR A 76 -29.96 -16.67 40.02
C THR A 76 -31.44 -16.30 39.94
#